data_AF-A0AA88ZAS3-F1
#
_entry.id   AF-A0AA88ZAS3-F1
#
_cell.length_a   1.000
_cell.length_b   1.000
_cell.length_c   1.000
_cell.angle_alpha   90.00
_cell.angle_beta   90.00
_cell.angle_gamma   90.00
#
_symmetry.space_group_name_H-M   'P 1'
#
loop_
_entity.id
_entity.type
_entity.pdbx_description
1 polymer ?
#
loop_
_entity_poly.entity_id
_entity_poly.type
_entity_poly.pdbx_seq_one_letter_code
_entity_poly.pdbx_strand_id
1 'polypeptide(L)'
;MGPIMCHRHGRDNGITTSTGIAARIRQRGQFSPGELVKVSLDRPKYSREMWMLRAELDEHEVDATFIDNVAHVKAFPKIAALERLRAHLCSACLDELLVRSGEVPYKPTTKEQAFDTSVVAANANWPRGVARCELHGLIRPTRTSPDIEAAILSIDVIRDCSVVRVTDASMKQGATHWFDETFLRKVLGPDIDIVESTFRIDDRAMFVQLWDAGELVCPVCLRAVLERSGLCNDDTPT
;
A
#
# COMPACT_ATOMS: atom_id res chain seq x y z
N MET A 1 -9.35 15.12 1.60
CA MET A 1 -8.57 13.89 1.31
C MET A 1 -8.88 12.92 2.43
N GLY A 2 -9.15 11.65 2.09
CA GLY A 2 -9.43 10.63 3.10
C GLY A 2 -8.14 10.14 3.77
N PRO A 3 -8.24 9.42 4.88
CA PRO A 3 -7.09 8.78 5.49
C PRO A 3 -6.44 7.79 4.51
N ILE A 4 -5.13 7.67 4.58
CA ILE A 4 -4.37 6.69 3.81
C ILE A 4 -4.14 5.43 4.63
N MET A 5 -3.87 4.32 3.94
CA MET A 5 -3.37 3.10 4.55
C MET A 5 -1.90 2.91 4.18
N CYS A 6 -1.00 3.26 5.09
CA CYS A 6 0.43 3.01 4.93
C CYS A 6 0.76 1.56 5.28
N HIS A 7 1.50 0.86 4.41
CA HIS A 7 1.94 -0.51 4.70
C HIS A 7 2.89 -0.58 5.92
N ARG A 8 3.60 0.50 6.25
CA ARG A 8 4.51 0.53 7.40
C ARG A 8 3.86 1.06 8.68
N HIS A 9 3.12 2.17 8.59
CA HIS A 9 2.58 2.89 9.76
C HIS A 9 1.08 2.74 9.96
N GLY A 10 0.38 2.10 9.03
CA GLY A 10 -1.06 1.86 9.10
C GLY A 10 -1.87 3.11 8.76
N ARG A 11 -2.97 3.33 9.50
CA ARG A 11 -3.90 4.43 9.21
C ARG A 11 -3.28 5.78 9.57
N ASP A 12 -3.20 6.66 8.58
CA ASP A 12 -2.68 8.02 8.73
C ASP A 12 -3.58 9.04 8.02
N ASN A 13 -3.58 10.30 8.48
CA ASN A 13 -4.36 11.37 7.84
C ASN A 13 -3.71 11.87 6.54
N GLY A 14 -2.47 11.44 6.28
CA GLY A 14 -1.68 11.79 5.13
C GLY A 14 -1.16 13.23 5.18
N ILE A 15 -0.11 13.46 4.42
CA ILE A 15 0.47 14.77 4.17
C ILE A 15 0.69 14.93 2.67
N THR A 16 0.86 16.18 2.26
CA THR A 16 1.14 16.55 0.89
C THR A 16 2.65 16.77 0.71
N THR A 17 3.20 16.23 -0.38
CA THR A 17 4.59 16.40 -0.79
C THR A 17 4.70 16.30 -2.31
N SER A 18 5.91 16.35 -2.87
CA SER A 18 6.15 16.11 -4.30
C SER A 18 6.25 14.63 -4.70
N THR A 19 6.11 14.36 -5.99
CA THR A 19 6.30 13.02 -6.59
C THR A 19 7.71 12.46 -6.37
N GLY A 20 8.75 13.29 -6.44
CA GLY A 20 10.12 12.87 -6.18
C GLY A 20 10.35 12.40 -4.74
N ILE A 21 9.75 13.11 -3.77
CA ILE A 21 9.78 12.68 -2.37
C ILE A 21 9.00 11.38 -2.17
N ALA A 22 7.82 11.25 -2.78
CA ALA A 22 7.04 10.02 -2.71
C ALA A 22 7.82 8.81 -3.24
N ALA A 23 8.54 8.97 -4.36
CA ALA A 23 9.39 7.93 -4.92
C ALA A 23 10.53 7.55 -3.95
N ARG A 24 11.20 8.53 -3.34
CA ARG A 24 12.29 8.26 -2.38
C ARG A 24 11.81 7.56 -1.12
N ILE A 25 10.61 7.90 -0.62
CA ILE A 25 10.00 7.21 0.52
C ILE A 25 9.78 5.73 0.22
N ARG A 26 9.28 5.38 -0.98
CA ARG A 26 9.07 3.97 -1.37
C ARG A 26 10.38 3.17 -1.37
N GLN A 27 11.49 3.81 -1.75
CA GLN A 27 12.82 3.21 -1.74
C GLN A 27 13.49 3.22 -0.35
N ARG A 28 12.82 3.79 0.67
CA ARG A 28 13.41 4.10 1.98
C ARG A 28 14.75 4.81 1.90
N GLY A 29 14.91 5.66 0.89
CA GLY A 29 16.16 6.39 0.70
C GLY A 29 16.30 7.58 1.63
N GLN A 30 17.33 8.37 1.35
CA GLN A 30 17.63 9.66 1.95
C GLN A 30 18.10 10.62 0.86
N PHE A 31 18.12 11.90 1.19
CA PHE A 31 18.67 12.94 0.33
C PHE A 31 19.95 13.52 0.95
N SER A 32 20.80 14.04 0.08
CA SER A 32 21.95 14.86 0.46
C SER A 32 21.48 16.23 0.95
N PRO A 33 22.29 16.92 1.78
CA PRO A 33 21.97 18.28 2.22
C PRO A 33 21.68 19.22 1.03
N GLY A 34 20.58 19.99 1.14
CA GLY A 34 20.18 20.98 0.14
C GLY A 34 19.33 20.45 -1.03
N GLU A 35 19.22 19.13 -1.19
CA GLU A 35 18.35 18.53 -2.22
C GLU A 35 16.86 18.66 -1.90
N LEU A 36 16.51 18.89 -0.63
CA LEU A 36 15.15 19.12 -0.20
C LEU A 36 14.86 20.62 -0.02
N VAL A 37 13.61 20.98 -0.22
CA VAL A 37 13.10 22.31 0.06
C VAL A 37 11.68 22.24 0.60
N LYS A 38 11.41 22.98 1.66
CA LYS A 38 10.05 23.22 2.13
C LYS A 38 9.49 24.40 1.33
N VAL A 39 8.34 24.20 0.69
CA VAL A 39 7.71 25.20 -0.18
C VAL A 39 6.37 25.60 0.43
N SER A 40 6.16 26.90 0.59
CA SER A 40 4.85 27.49 0.91
C SER A 40 4.21 28.02 -0.36
N LEU A 41 3.06 27.44 -0.72
CA LEU A 41 2.23 27.88 -1.83
C LEU A 41 1.25 28.93 -1.31
N ASP A 42 1.63 30.21 -1.43
CA ASP A 42 0.92 31.34 -0.83
C ASP A 42 -0.21 31.80 -1.74
N ARG A 43 -1.46 31.51 -1.33
CA ARG A 43 -2.66 32.01 -2.00
C ARG A 43 -3.30 33.12 -1.15
N PRO A 44 -4.13 33.99 -1.75
CA PRO A 44 -4.71 35.14 -1.04
C PRO A 44 -5.48 34.81 0.26
N LYS A 45 -6.03 33.60 0.39
CA LYS A 45 -6.86 33.18 1.53
C LYS A 45 -6.23 32.13 2.43
N TYR A 46 -5.15 31.48 1.98
CA TYR A 46 -4.49 30.41 2.71
C TYR A 46 -3.13 30.12 2.08
N SER A 47 -2.20 29.61 2.88
CA SER A 47 -0.97 29.00 2.37
C SER A 47 -1.02 27.50 2.58
N ARG A 48 -0.35 26.75 1.72
CA ARG A 48 -0.12 25.31 1.91
C ARG A 48 1.35 25.02 1.82
N GLU A 49 1.86 24.37 2.85
CA GLU A 49 3.24 23.92 2.88
C GLU A 49 3.33 22.48 2.35
N MET A 50 4.39 22.21 1.61
CA MET A 50 4.78 20.85 1.24
C MET A 50 6.29 20.76 1.05
N TRP A 51 6.86 19.60 1.32
CA TRP A 51 8.24 19.33 0.93
C TRP A 51 8.31 18.96 -0.55
N MET A 52 9.41 19.33 -1.18
CA MET A 52 9.72 19.03 -2.58
C MET A 52 11.22 18.78 -2.76
N LEU A 53 11.60 18.26 -3.92
CA LEU A 53 13.00 18.33 -4.36
C LEU A 53 13.31 19.76 -4.80
N ARG A 54 14.53 20.22 -4.51
CA ARG A 54 15.06 21.49 -5.01
C ARG A 54 15.02 21.52 -6.53
N ALA A 55 15.46 20.44 -7.17
CA ALA A 55 15.43 20.31 -8.62
C ALA A 55 14.01 20.46 -9.22
N GLU A 56 12.99 19.87 -8.58
CA GLU A 56 11.58 20.03 -9.02
C GLU A 56 11.12 21.49 -8.92
N LEU A 57 11.58 22.23 -7.90
CA LEU A 57 11.28 23.66 -7.77
C LEU A 57 11.98 24.48 -8.87
N ASP A 58 13.26 24.17 -9.12
CA ASP A 58 14.10 24.89 -10.08
C ASP A 58 13.65 24.67 -11.53
N GLU A 59 13.21 23.46 -11.88
CA GLU A 59 12.64 23.11 -13.20
C GLU A 59 11.45 23.99 -13.58
N HIS A 60 10.73 24.51 -12.59
CA HIS A 60 9.58 25.37 -12.80
C HIS A 60 9.94 26.86 -12.80
N GLU A 61 11.23 27.24 -12.73
CA GLU A 61 11.72 28.62 -12.74
C GLU A 61 10.88 29.52 -11.83
N VAL A 62 10.79 29.12 -10.56
CA VAL A 62 9.89 29.75 -9.60
C VAL A 62 10.59 30.91 -8.91
N ASP A 63 10.05 32.11 -9.08
CA ASP A 63 10.45 33.26 -8.27
C ASP A 63 9.93 33.09 -6.83
N ALA A 64 10.74 32.48 -5.97
CA ALA A 64 10.43 32.23 -4.58
C ALA A 64 11.18 33.20 -3.64
N THR A 65 10.49 33.68 -2.61
CA THR A 65 11.13 34.39 -1.49
C THR A 65 11.46 33.39 -0.40
N PHE A 66 12.70 33.37 0.10
CA PHE A 66 13.08 32.48 1.20
C PHE A 66 12.92 33.16 2.55
N ILE A 67 12.11 32.57 3.44
CA ILE A 67 11.91 33.01 4.82
C ILE A 67 12.07 31.77 5.70
N ASP A 68 12.98 31.79 6.66
CA ASP A 68 13.25 30.66 7.58
C ASP A 68 13.43 29.31 6.86
N ASN A 69 14.19 29.32 5.76
CA ASN A 69 14.43 28.17 4.86
C ASN A 69 13.19 27.61 4.13
N VAL A 70 12.08 28.34 4.13
CA VAL A 70 10.87 28.02 3.36
C VAL A 70 10.82 28.87 2.09
N ALA A 71 10.61 28.22 0.95
CA ALA A 71 10.42 28.88 -0.34
C ALA A 71 8.96 29.33 -0.49
N HIS A 72 8.70 30.64 -0.41
CA HIS A 72 7.38 31.23 -0.57
C HIS A 72 7.09 31.56 -2.04
N VAL A 73 6.09 30.88 -2.60
CA VAL A 73 5.69 31.02 -4.00
C VAL A 73 4.32 31.69 -4.05
N LYS A 74 4.26 32.88 -4.67
CA LYS A 74 3.03 33.69 -4.77
C LYS A 74 2.42 33.73 -6.17
N ALA A 75 3.21 33.44 -7.20
CA ALA A 75 2.77 33.48 -8.59
C ALA A 75 1.79 32.33 -8.88
N PHE A 76 0.52 32.66 -9.10
CA PHE A 76 -0.55 31.66 -9.26
C PHE A 76 -0.28 30.60 -10.34
N PRO A 77 0.24 30.94 -11.54
CA PRO A 77 0.58 29.92 -12.54
C PRO A 77 1.65 28.93 -12.05
N LYS A 78 2.64 29.41 -11.29
CA LYS A 78 3.71 28.57 -10.73
C LYS A 78 3.20 27.70 -9.59
N ILE A 79 2.34 28.24 -8.73
CA ILE A 79 1.62 27.45 -7.70
C ILE A 79 0.86 26.29 -8.36
N ALA A 80 0.11 26.57 -9.43
CA ALA A 80 -0.66 25.54 -10.13
C ALA A 80 0.24 24.47 -10.78
N ALA A 81 1.42 24.83 -11.27
CA ALA A 81 2.40 23.86 -11.79
C ALA A 81 2.93 22.95 -10.68
N LEU A 82 3.36 23.52 -9.55
CA LEU A 82 3.87 22.75 -8.40
C LEU A 82 2.79 21.84 -7.79
N GLU A 83 1.53 22.28 -7.75
CA GLU A 83 0.40 21.46 -7.29
C GLU A 83 0.14 20.22 -8.17
N ARG A 84 0.61 20.20 -9.42
CA ARG A 84 0.51 19.00 -10.28
C ARG A 84 1.53 17.92 -9.91
N LEU A 85 2.63 18.29 -9.27
CA LEU A 85 3.62 17.37 -8.70
C LEU A 85 3.16 16.77 -7.37
N ARG A 86 1.96 17.11 -6.92
CA ARG A 86 1.48 16.75 -5.60
C ARG A 86 1.24 15.25 -5.47
N ALA A 87 1.92 14.64 -4.50
CA ALA A 87 1.66 13.31 -4.00
C ALA A 87 1.11 13.37 -2.57
N HIS A 88 0.13 12.51 -2.28
CA HIS A 88 -0.44 12.34 -0.94
C HIS A 88 0.08 11.04 -0.33
N LEU A 89 0.72 11.12 0.84
CA LEU A 89 1.40 9.97 1.45
C LEU A 89 1.46 10.08 2.98
N CYS A 90 2.04 9.06 3.62
CA CYS A 90 2.08 8.96 5.07
C CYS A 90 2.96 10.03 5.71
N SER A 91 2.39 10.78 6.65
CA SER A 91 3.14 11.81 7.36
C SER A 91 4.32 11.22 8.13
N ALA A 92 4.15 10.03 8.73
CA ALA A 92 5.23 9.36 9.45
C ALA A 92 6.37 8.91 8.51
N CYS A 93 6.06 8.39 7.31
CA CYS A 93 7.09 8.09 6.33
C CYS A 93 7.87 9.33 5.88
N LEU A 94 7.18 10.48 5.77
CA LEU A 94 7.84 11.75 5.46
C LEU A 94 8.75 12.18 6.60
N ASP A 95 8.27 12.18 7.84
CA ASP A 95 9.08 12.56 9.00
C ASP A 95 10.32 11.66 9.14
N GLU A 96 10.20 10.35 8.92
CA GLU A 96 11.34 9.44 8.87
C GLU A 96 12.33 9.79 7.74
N LEU A 97 11.85 10.13 6.54
CA LEU A 97 12.71 10.59 5.45
C LEU A 97 13.43 11.88 5.79
N LEU A 98 12.73 12.85 6.40
CA LEU A 98 13.31 14.12 6.81
C LEU A 98 14.46 13.89 7.79
N VAL A 99 14.23 13.08 8.83
CA VAL A 99 15.28 12.72 9.80
C VAL A 99 16.46 12.02 9.13
N ARG A 100 16.23 11.06 8.21
CA ARG A 100 17.30 10.40 7.45
C ARG A 100 18.10 11.38 6.60
N SER A 101 17.46 12.44 6.10
CA SER A 101 18.07 13.46 5.25
C SER A 101 18.64 14.65 6.04
N GLY A 102 18.63 14.59 7.38
CA GLY A 102 19.13 15.65 8.25
C GLY A 102 18.20 16.86 8.41
N GLU A 103 16.95 16.74 7.96
CA GLU A 103 15.92 17.78 8.05
C GLU A 103 15.08 17.64 9.32
N VAL A 104 14.41 18.74 9.70
CA VAL A 104 13.51 18.77 10.86
C VAL A 104 12.15 18.16 10.48
N PRO A 105 11.69 17.09 11.17
CA PRO A 105 10.38 16.50 10.90
C PRO A 105 9.23 17.37 11.43
N TYR A 106 8.01 17.16 10.94
CA TYR A 106 6.82 17.84 11.45
C TYR A 106 6.41 17.33 12.84
N LYS A 107 6.53 16.02 13.06
CA LYS A 107 6.31 15.40 14.38
C LYS A 107 7.62 14.84 14.92
N PRO A 108 7.81 14.84 16.25
CA PRO A 108 8.97 14.22 16.88
C PRO A 108 9.18 12.79 16.36
N THR A 109 10.31 12.58 15.68
CA THR A 109 10.71 11.30 15.09
C THR A 109 12.17 11.08 15.42
N THR A 110 12.51 9.95 16.04
CA THR A 110 13.89 9.69 16.45
C THR A 110 14.72 9.13 15.29
N LYS A 111 16.05 9.17 15.41
CA LYS A 111 16.94 8.55 14.42
C LYS A 111 16.72 7.04 14.35
N GLU A 112 16.53 6.39 15.49
CA GLU A 112 16.30 4.95 15.55
C GLU A 112 15.02 4.56 14.79
N GLN A 113 13.94 5.33 14.94
CA GLN A 113 12.72 5.13 14.17
C GLN A 113 12.93 5.40 12.68
N ALA A 114 13.64 6.47 12.33
CA ALA A 114 13.90 6.84 10.94
C ALA A 114 14.75 5.82 10.19
N PHE A 115 15.67 5.15 10.87
CA PHE A 115 16.55 4.13 10.29
C PHE A 115 16.08 2.68 10.54
N ASP A 116 14.93 2.49 11.19
CA ASP A 116 14.33 1.17 11.37
C ASP A 116 13.95 0.54 10.02
N THR A 117 14.48 -0.65 9.77
CA THR A 117 14.29 -1.43 8.55
C THR A 117 13.08 -2.37 8.62
N SER A 118 12.42 -2.46 9.77
CA SER A 118 11.25 -3.33 9.95
C SER A 118 10.19 -3.05 8.89
N VAL A 119 9.50 -4.08 8.42
CA VAL A 119 8.48 -3.92 7.38
C VAL A 119 7.27 -3.15 7.91
N VAL A 120 6.85 -3.44 9.15
CA VAL A 120 5.86 -2.66 9.92
C VAL A 120 6.56 -1.95 11.07
N ALA A 121 6.28 -0.66 11.25
CA ALA A 121 6.84 0.10 12.37
C ALA A 121 6.23 -0.36 13.70
N ALA A 122 7.04 -0.37 14.76
CA ALA A 122 6.59 -0.82 16.09
C ALA A 122 5.41 0.00 16.65
N ASN A 123 5.31 1.27 16.27
CA ASN A 123 4.26 2.20 16.67
C ASN A 123 3.15 2.36 15.60
N ALA A 124 3.04 1.43 14.65
CA ALA A 124 2.02 1.51 13.62
C ALA A 124 0.60 1.56 14.22
N ASN A 125 -0.31 2.24 13.54
CA ASN A 125 -1.72 2.35 13.92
C ASN A 125 -2.55 1.30 13.16
N TRP A 126 -2.99 0.26 13.86
CA TRP A 126 -3.66 -0.92 13.27
C TRP A 126 -5.18 -0.76 13.31
N PRO A 127 -5.84 -0.43 12.20
CA PRO A 127 -7.30 -0.49 12.15
C PRO A 127 -7.79 -1.94 12.11
N ARG A 128 -9.06 -2.16 12.48
CA ARG A 128 -9.71 -3.48 12.40
C ARG A 128 -9.65 -4.04 10.97
N GLY A 129 -9.46 -5.37 10.88
CA GLY A 129 -9.44 -6.09 9.61
C GLY A 129 -8.15 -5.91 8.80
N VAL A 130 -7.06 -5.47 9.44
CA VAL A 130 -5.72 -5.41 8.85
C VAL A 130 -4.84 -6.44 9.53
N ALA A 131 -3.99 -7.10 8.75
CA ALA A 131 -3.01 -8.07 9.22
C ALA A 131 -1.60 -7.63 8.81
N ARG A 132 -0.59 -8.15 9.51
CA ARG A 132 0.82 -7.96 9.18
C ARG A 132 1.28 -9.09 8.26
N CYS A 133 1.92 -8.69 7.16
CA CYS A 133 2.71 -9.55 6.30
C CYS A 133 4.18 -9.17 6.47
N GLU A 134 5.05 -10.16 6.68
CA GLU A 134 6.49 -9.90 6.86
C GLU A 134 7.19 -9.38 5.60
N LEU A 135 6.55 -9.45 4.44
CA LEU A 135 7.09 -8.93 3.17
C LEU A 135 6.44 -7.60 2.76
N HIS A 136 5.12 -7.51 2.88
CA HIS A 136 4.33 -6.39 2.34
C HIS A 136 3.78 -5.44 3.42
N GLY A 137 4.08 -5.70 4.69
CA GLY A 137 3.63 -4.89 5.82
C GLY A 137 2.16 -5.06 6.13
N LEU A 138 1.54 -3.97 6.58
CA LEU A 138 0.12 -3.92 6.89
C LEU A 138 -0.68 -4.04 5.60
N ILE A 139 -1.51 -5.08 5.55
CA ILE A 139 -2.34 -5.42 4.41
C ILE A 139 -3.77 -5.68 4.86
N ARG A 140 -4.72 -5.51 3.93
CA ARG A 140 -6.04 -6.10 4.10
C ARG A 140 -5.95 -7.56 3.65
N PRO A 141 -6.05 -8.53 4.56
CA PRO A 141 -5.88 -9.94 4.19
C PRO A 141 -7.04 -10.39 3.30
N THR A 142 -6.74 -11.35 2.43
CA THR A 142 -7.73 -12.22 1.79
C THR A 142 -7.71 -13.58 2.47
N ARG A 143 -8.51 -14.53 2.01
CA ARG A 143 -8.48 -15.91 2.49
C ARG A 143 -8.24 -16.91 1.36
N THR A 144 -7.64 -18.04 1.74
CA THR A 144 -7.31 -19.17 0.85
C THR A 144 -7.32 -20.49 1.64
N SER A 145 -7.08 -21.63 1.00
CA SER A 145 -6.93 -22.92 1.69
C SER A 145 -5.58 -23.07 2.40
N PRO A 146 -5.49 -23.90 3.47
CA PRO A 146 -4.24 -24.12 4.21
C PRO A 146 -3.04 -24.56 3.36
N ASP A 147 -3.24 -25.39 2.32
CA ASP A 147 -2.13 -25.84 1.47
C ASP A 147 -1.55 -24.71 0.62
N ILE A 148 -2.40 -23.79 0.16
CA ILE A 148 -1.95 -22.59 -0.58
C ILE A 148 -1.27 -21.61 0.38
N GLU A 149 -1.79 -21.45 1.61
CA GLU A 149 -1.10 -20.68 2.65
C GLU A 149 0.29 -21.25 2.95
N ALA A 150 0.41 -22.57 3.11
CA ALA A 150 1.68 -23.23 3.35
C ALA A 150 2.69 -22.94 2.23
N ALA A 151 2.27 -22.97 0.96
CA ALA A 151 3.09 -22.59 -0.19
C ALA A 151 3.50 -21.10 -0.17
N ILE A 152 2.63 -20.22 0.32
CA ILE A 152 2.96 -18.80 0.51
C ILE A 152 4.04 -18.64 1.58
N LEU A 153 3.88 -19.30 2.74
CA LEU A 153 4.80 -19.19 3.88
C LEU A 153 6.18 -19.79 3.58
N SER A 154 6.24 -20.85 2.77
CA SER A 154 7.49 -21.47 2.33
C SER A 154 8.14 -20.77 1.13
N ILE A 155 7.45 -19.80 0.50
CA ILE A 155 7.86 -19.16 -0.75
C ILE A 155 8.09 -20.21 -1.87
N ASP A 156 7.39 -21.33 -1.83
CA ASP A 156 7.44 -22.38 -2.85
C ASP A 156 6.36 -22.13 -3.94
N VAL A 157 6.20 -23.09 -4.83
CA VAL A 157 5.04 -23.25 -5.70
C VAL A 157 3.99 -24.12 -5.04
N ILE A 158 2.74 -23.99 -5.48
CA ILE A 158 1.66 -24.87 -5.09
C ILE A 158 1.90 -26.25 -5.75
N ARG A 159 2.05 -27.30 -4.93
CA ARG A 159 2.25 -28.68 -5.39
C ARG A 159 1.11 -29.55 -4.89
N ASP A 160 0.81 -30.58 -5.66
CA ASP A 160 -0.07 -31.69 -5.27
C ASP A 160 -1.50 -31.29 -4.85
N CYS A 161 -1.95 -30.07 -5.21
CA CYS A 161 -3.30 -29.61 -4.92
C CYS A 161 -3.94 -28.95 -6.16
N SER A 162 -5.24 -29.16 -6.33
CA SER A 162 -5.98 -28.67 -7.49
C SER A 162 -6.57 -27.31 -7.15
N VAL A 163 -5.94 -26.25 -7.65
CA VAL A 163 -6.38 -24.88 -7.37
C VAL A 163 -7.62 -24.55 -8.17
N VAL A 164 -8.65 -24.10 -7.46
CA VAL A 164 -9.94 -23.70 -7.99
C VAL A 164 -10.13 -22.20 -7.82
N ARG A 165 -10.51 -21.55 -8.93
CA ARG A 165 -10.92 -20.15 -8.94
C ARG A 165 -12.37 -20.05 -8.48
N VAL A 166 -12.59 -19.48 -7.30
CA VAL A 166 -13.91 -19.28 -6.71
C VAL A 166 -14.40 -17.88 -7.00
N THR A 167 -15.62 -17.73 -7.53
CA THR A 167 -16.27 -16.43 -7.75
C THR A 167 -17.43 -16.24 -6.77
N ASP A 168 -17.33 -15.24 -5.90
CA ASP A 168 -18.43 -14.75 -5.06
C ASP A 168 -19.38 -13.91 -5.90
N ALA A 169 -20.46 -14.53 -6.34
CA ALA A 169 -21.48 -13.91 -7.17
C ALA A 169 -22.53 -13.12 -6.37
N SER A 170 -22.52 -13.22 -5.04
CA SER A 170 -23.38 -12.41 -4.17
C SER A 170 -22.99 -10.92 -4.21
N MET A 171 -21.78 -10.62 -4.68
CA MET A 171 -21.23 -9.27 -4.79
C MET A 171 -21.45 -8.70 -6.21
N LYS A 172 -21.85 -7.43 -6.28
CA LYS A 172 -22.24 -6.73 -7.53
C LYS A 172 -21.19 -6.74 -8.66
N GLN A 173 -19.91 -6.94 -8.33
CA GLN A 173 -18.81 -6.99 -9.30
C GLN A 173 -18.19 -8.39 -9.44
N GLY A 174 -18.62 -9.38 -8.66
CA GLY A 174 -17.94 -10.67 -8.55
C GLY A 174 -16.57 -10.53 -7.90
N ALA A 175 -16.35 -11.12 -6.73
CA ALA A 175 -15.00 -11.20 -6.16
C ALA A 175 -14.38 -12.56 -6.48
N THR A 176 -13.15 -12.57 -7.01
CA THR A 176 -12.42 -13.79 -7.32
C THR A 176 -11.46 -14.16 -6.19
N HIS A 177 -11.50 -15.43 -5.81
CA HIS A 177 -10.67 -16.04 -4.78
C HIS A 177 -10.09 -17.36 -5.27
N TRP A 178 -9.09 -17.88 -4.58
CA TRP A 178 -8.41 -19.13 -4.95
C TRP A 178 -8.39 -20.04 -3.73
N PHE A 179 -8.77 -21.29 -3.93
CA PHE A 179 -8.80 -22.33 -2.91
C PHE A 179 -8.40 -23.66 -3.53
N ASP A 180 -7.90 -24.58 -2.72
CA ASP A 180 -7.75 -25.98 -3.11
C ASP A 180 -9.11 -26.70 -3.19
N GLU A 181 -9.27 -27.58 -4.17
CA GLU A 181 -10.47 -28.39 -4.38
C GLU A 181 -10.80 -29.30 -3.19
N THR A 182 -9.81 -29.94 -2.58
CA THR A 182 -10.03 -30.84 -1.42
C THR A 182 -10.60 -30.04 -0.25
N PHE A 183 -10.05 -28.85 -0.01
CA PHE A 183 -10.56 -27.92 0.97
C PHE A 183 -12.00 -27.48 0.65
N LEU A 184 -12.30 -27.13 -0.60
CA LEU A 184 -13.65 -26.75 -1.00
C LEU A 184 -14.66 -27.88 -0.74
N ARG A 185 -14.37 -29.11 -1.18
CA ARG A 185 -15.25 -30.26 -0.96
C ARG A 185 -15.42 -30.60 0.52
N LYS A 186 -14.38 -30.40 1.34
CA LYS A 186 -14.45 -30.58 2.79
C LYS A 186 -15.38 -29.57 3.46
N VAL A 187 -15.34 -28.31 3.07
CA VAL A 187 -16.12 -27.23 3.71
C VAL A 187 -17.55 -27.18 3.19
N LEU A 188 -17.74 -27.36 1.90
CA LEU A 188 -19.00 -27.11 1.20
C LEU A 188 -19.75 -28.39 0.81
N GLY A 189 -19.11 -29.55 0.96
CA GLY A 189 -19.67 -30.85 0.64
C GLY A 189 -19.08 -31.46 -0.64
N PRO A 190 -19.15 -32.80 -0.77
CA PRO A 190 -18.55 -33.52 -1.89
C PRO A 190 -19.23 -33.23 -3.23
N ASP A 191 -20.49 -32.77 -3.23
CA ASP A 191 -21.33 -32.63 -4.42
C ASP A 191 -21.23 -31.25 -5.09
N ILE A 192 -20.28 -30.39 -4.70
CA ILE A 192 -20.06 -29.12 -5.37
C ILE A 192 -19.63 -29.32 -6.83
N ASP A 193 -20.24 -28.55 -7.72
CA ASP A 193 -19.99 -28.60 -9.15
C ASP A 193 -18.83 -27.66 -9.52
N ILE A 194 -17.62 -28.24 -9.59
CA ILE A 194 -16.41 -27.55 -10.03
C ILE A 194 -16.23 -27.86 -11.51
N VAL A 195 -16.31 -26.83 -12.34
CA VAL A 195 -16.19 -26.94 -13.80
C VAL A 195 -14.92 -26.25 -14.24
N GLU A 196 -14.01 -26.99 -14.87
CA GLU A 196 -12.73 -26.46 -15.39
C GLU A 196 -11.96 -25.63 -14.34
N SER A 197 -11.81 -26.19 -13.13
CA SER A 197 -11.15 -25.52 -11.99
C SER A 197 -11.76 -24.16 -11.63
N THR A 198 -13.04 -23.95 -11.95
CA THR A 198 -13.80 -22.76 -11.57
C THR A 198 -15.02 -23.19 -10.77
N PHE A 199 -15.33 -22.41 -9.73
CA PHE A 199 -16.51 -22.63 -8.90
C PHE A 199 -17.19 -21.28 -8.63
N ARG A 200 -18.52 -21.25 -8.73
CA ARG A 200 -19.31 -20.04 -8.53
C ARG A 200 -20.22 -20.24 -7.32
N ILE A 201 -20.19 -19.28 -6.40
CA ILE A 201 -21.05 -19.27 -5.21
C ILE A 201 -22.02 -18.10 -5.33
N ASP A 202 -23.30 -18.42 -5.58
CA ASP A 202 -24.38 -17.42 -5.61
C ASP A 202 -25.00 -17.18 -4.22
N ASP A 203 -24.89 -18.15 -3.30
CA ASP A 203 -25.41 -18.02 -1.94
C ASP A 203 -24.40 -17.35 -0.99
N ARG A 204 -24.84 -16.27 -0.34
CA ARG A 204 -24.02 -15.52 0.60
C ARG A 204 -23.65 -16.35 1.83
N ALA A 205 -24.56 -17.18 2.35
CA ALA A 205 -24.28 -17.97 3.55
C ALA A 205 -23.20 -19.03 3.28
N MET A 206 -23.30 -19.71 2.13
CA MET A 206 -22.27 -20.61 1.63
C MET A 206 -20.91 -19.92 1.46
N PHE A 207 -20.87 -18.71 0.91
CA PHE A 207 -19.62 -17.95 0.79
C PHE A 207 -19.04 -17.58 2.16
N VAL A 208 -19.86 -17.12 3.11
CA VAL A 208 -19.40 -16.79 4.47
C VAL A 208 -18.84 -18.03 5.17
N GLN A 209 -19.48 -19.19 5.03
CA GLN A 209 -18.96 -20.45 5.56
C GLN A 209 -17.58 -20.80 4.99
N LEU A 210 -17.41 -20.71 3.66
CA LEU A 210 -16.11 -20.90 3.01
C LEU A 210 -15.07 -19.89 3.52
N TRP A 211 -15.46 -18.62 3.57
CA TRP A 211 -14.60 -17.53 3.96
C TRP A 211 -14.11 -17.71 5.40
N ASP A 212 -15.01 -17.95 6.35
CA ASP A 212 -14.62 -18.09 7.76
C ASP A 212 -13.72 -19.30 8.02
N ALA A 213 -13.83 -20.35 7.20
CA ALA A 213 -12.98 -21.55 7.27
C ALA A 213 -11.59 -21.39 6.64
N GLY A 214 -11.38 -20.40 5.76
CA GLY A 214 -10.11 -20.20 5.05
C GLY A 214 -9.05 -19.49 5.88
N GLU A 215 -7.77 -19.64 5.50
CA GLU A 215 -6.64 -19.02 6.19
C GLU A 215 -6.39 -17.59 5.73
N LEU A 216 -6.02 -16.70 6.65
CA LEU A 216 -5.78 -15.28 6.36
C LEU A 216 -4.41 -15.08 5.72
N VAL A 217 -4.39 -14.59 4.48
CA VAL A 217 -3.14 -14.40 3.72
C VAL A 217 -3.01 -13.00 3.12
N CYS A 218 -1.77 -12.60 2.85
CA CYS A 218 -1.48 -11.40 2.09
C CYS A 218 -1.91 -11.59 0.62
N PRO A 219 -2.77 -10.72 0.05
CA PRO A 219 -3.20 -10.83 -1.35
C PRO A 219 -2.05 -10.75 -2.35
N VAL A 220 -0.99 -9.99 -2.02
CA VAL A 220 0.20 -9.86 -2.89
C VAL A 220 1.02 -11.15 -2.86
N CYS A 221 1.21 -11.75 -1.67
CA CYS A 221 1.88 -13.05 -1.59
C CYS A 221 1.09 -14.15 -2.28
N LEU A 222 -0.24 -14.15 -2.15
CA LEU A 222 -1.12 -15.09 -2.84
C LEU A 222 -0.97 -14.95 -4.36
N ARG A 223 -1.03 -13.73 -4.89
CA ARG A 223 -0.80 -13.49 -6.32
C ARG A 223 0.57 -14.02 -6.76
N ALA A 224 1.62 -13.68 -6.03
CA ALA A 224 2.97 -14.14 -6.37
C ALA A 224 3.11 -15.67 -6.34
N VAL A 225 2.47 -16.37 -5.39
CA VAL A 225 2.49 -17.85 -5.35
C VAL A 225 1.74 -18.44 -6.55
N LEU A 226 0.60 -17.85 -6.92
CA LEU A 226 -0.21 -18.30 -8.06
C LEU A 226 0.54 -18.10 -9.38
N GLU A 227 1.18 -16.94 -9.58
CA GLU A 227 2.03 -16.64 -10.73
C GLU A 227 3.21 -17.61 -10.83
N ARG A 228 3.96 -17.83 -9.74
CA ARG A 228 5.05 -18.82 -9.71
C ARG A 228 4.60 -20.24 -10.01
N SER A 229 3.33 -20.55 -9.73
CA SER A 229 2.73 -21.86 -9.98
C SER A 229 2.07 -21.98 -11.36
N GLY A 230 2.11 -20.92 -12.19
CA GLY A 230 1.53 -20.91 -13.53
C GLY A 230 -0.01 -20.81 -13.55
N LEU A 231 -0.62 -20.30 -12.48
CA LEU A 231 -2.08 -20.27 -12.28
C LEU A 231 -2.71 -18.87 -12.48
N CYS A 232 -1.89 -17.84 -12.65
CA CYS A 232 -2.33 -16.47 -12.93
C CYS A 232 -1.75 -15.99 -14.27
N ASN A 233 -2.63 -15.54 -15.16
CA ASN A 233 -2.27 -14.62 -16.25
C ASN A 233 -2.55 -13.19 -15.77
N ASP A 234 -1.69 -12.23 -16.13
CA ASP A 234 -1.57 -10.84 -15.64
C ASP A 234 -2.83 -9.92 -15.74
N ASP A 235 -4.02 -10.44 -16.02
CA ASP A 235 -5.20 -9.65 -16.40
C ASP A 235 -6.16 -9.27 -15.27
N THR A 236 -5.80 -9.43 -13.98
CA THR A 236 -6.68 -9.00 -12.87
C THR A 236 -6.26 -7.60 -12.34
N PRO A 237 -7.05 -6.53 -12.59
CA PRO A 237 -6.71 -5.20 -12.09
C PRO A 237 -6.80 -5.14 -10.56
N THR A 238 -5.85 -4.42 -9.96
CA THR A 238 -5.82 -4.04 -8.53
C THR A 238 -6.86 -3.00 -8.16
#